data_AF-A0A7Y3A169-F1
#
_entry.id   AF-A0A7Y3A169-F1
#
_cell.length_a   1.000
_cell.length_b   1.000
_cell.length_c   1.000
_cell.angle_alpha   90.00
_cell.angle_beta   90.00
_cell.angle_gamma   90.00
#
_symmetry.space_group_name_H-M   'P 1'
#
loop_
_entity.id
_entity.type
_entity.pdbx_description
1 polymer ?
#
loop_
_entity_poly.entity_id
_entity_poly.type
_entity_poly.pdbx_seq_one_letter_code
_entity_poly.pdbx_strand_id
1 'polypeptide(L)'
;MQEAPEKKAELKKSCVNCGAELLYAPGTTELQCEYCGHAQEIPPTEIGFEELELQTFLDSLGHHSHSQAILMLQCKSCGANQHIE
;
A
#
# COMPACT_ATOMS: atom_id res chain seq x y z
N MET A 1 25.31 0.84 4.03
CA MET A 1 23.90 0.53 4.36
C MET A 1 23.15 1.84 4.18
N GLN A 2 22.30 1.95 3.16
CA GLN A 2 21.46 3.13 2.94
C GLN A 2 20.03 2.66 3.18
N GLU A 3 19.42 3.15 4.23
CA GLU A 3 18.03 2.87 4.58
C GLU A 3 17.15 3.58 3.53
N ALA A 4 16.40 2.81 2.76
CA ALA A 4 15.43 3.37 1.83
C ALA A 4 14.30 4.02 2.66
N PRO A 5 13.89 5.26 2.34
CA PRO A 5 12.86 5.95 3.12
C PRO A 5 11.53 5.20 3.02
N GLU A 6 10.97 4.84 4.16
CA GLU A 6 9.61 4.30 4.28
C GLU A 6 8.63 5.30 3.65
N LYS A 7 8.08 4.96 2.47
CA LYS A 7 7.01 5.73 1.87
C LYS A 7 5.77 5.54 2.75
N LYS A 8 5.40 6.57 3.51
CA LYS A 8 4.10 6.64 4.20
C LYS A 8 2.99 6.43 3.16
N ALA A 9 2.39 5.24 3.17
CA ALA A 9 1.11 5.01 2.54
C ALA A 9 0.05 5.75 3.34
N GLU A 10 -0.85 6.42 2.63
CA GLU A 10 -1.93 7.29 3.12
C GLU A 10 -1.53 8.72 3.51
N LEU A 11 -1.25 9.55 2.49
CA LEU A 11 -1.58 10.97 2.59
C LEU A 11 -3.07 11.14 2.26
N LYS A 12 -3.92 11.26 3.29
CA LYS A 12 -5.24 11.88 3.14
C LYS A 12 -5.04 13.28 2.53
N LYS A 13 -5.63 13.55 1.36
CA LYS A 13 -5.46 14.83 0.68
C LYS A 13 -6.32 15.88 1.38
N SER A 14 -5.70 16.97 1.83
CA SER A 14 -6.41 18.10 2.42
C SER A 14 -6.96 19.04 1.34
N CYS A 15 -8.13 19.60 1.59
CA CYS A 15 -8.78 20.59 0.73
C CYS A 15 -7.96 21.87 0.71
N VAL A 16 -7.57 22.35 -0.49
CA VAL A 16 -6.79 23.58 -0.65
C VAL A 16 -7.54 24.83 -0.18
N ASN A 17 -8.88 24.78 -0.15
CA ASN A 17 -9.72 25.92 0.22
C ASN A 17 -10.03 26.00 1.73
N CYS A 18 -10.18 24.86 2.43
CA CYS A 18 -10.60 24.86 3.84
C CYS A 18 -9.82 23.92 4.76
N GLY A 19 -8.87 23.14 4.24
CA GLY A 19 -8.06 22.19 5.01
C GLY A 19 -8.74 20.88 5.40
N ALA A 20 -10.06 20.74 5.18
CA ALA A 20 -10.78 19.50 5.47
C ALA A 20 -10.33 18.33 4.58
N GLU A 21 -10.55 17.10 5.03
CA GLU A 21 -10.25 15.90 4.25
C GLU A 21 -11.15 15.82 3.00
N LEU A 22 -10.56 15.43 1.88
CA LEU A 22 -11.26 15.25 0.62
C LEU A 22 -11.66 13.79 0.44
N LEU A 23 -12.88 13.56 -0.06
CA LEU A 23 -13.35 12.23 -0.37
C LEU A 23 -13.07 11.88 -1.84
N TYR A 24 -12.61 10.65 -2.06
CA TYR A 24 -12.45 10.08 -3.40
C TYR A 24 -13.63 9.16 -3.71
N ALA A 25 -14.25 9.38 -4.87
CA ALA A 25 -15.27 8.49 -5.42
C ALA A 25 -14.66 7.65 -6.56
N PRO A 26 -14.71 6.31 -6.49
CA PRO A 26 -14.17 5.47 -7.55
C PRO A 26 -14.76 5.81 -8.92
N GLY A 27 -13.89 5.97 -9.92
CA GLY A 27 -14.30 6.28 -11.30
C GLY A 27 -14.50 7.77 -11.60
N THR A 28 -14.28 8.68 -10.63
CA THR A 28 -14.30 10.13 -10.90
C THR A 28 -12.92 10.66 -11.26
N THR A 29 -12.90 11.79 -11.95
CA THR A 29 -11.70 12.59 -12.26
C THR A 29 -11.59 13.82 -11.36
N GLU A 30 -12.42 13.91 -10.32
CA GLU A 30 -12.47 15.03 -9.40
C GLU A 30 -12.64 14.56 -7.95
N LEU A 31 -12.14 15.36 -7.01
CA LEU A 31 -12.38 15.20 -5.57
C LEU A 31 -13.28 16.34 -5.09
N GLN A 32 -14.32 15.98 -4.34
CA GLN A 32 -15.27 16.92 -3.77
C GLN A 32 -15.01 17.10 -2.27
N CYS A 33 -15.05 18.36 -1.82
CA CYS A 33 -15.03 18.67 -0.40
C CYS A 33 -16.45 18.78 0.15
N GLU A 34 -16.85 17.84 1.00
CA GLU A 34 -18.17 17.81 1.65
C GLU A 34 -18.40 18.98 2.63
N TYR A 35 -17.35 19.71 3.00
CA TYR A 35 -17.43 20.79 3.97
C TYR A 35 -17.64 22.16 3.33
N CYS A 36 -16.86 22.49 2.29
CA CYS A 36 -16.91 23.81 1.65
C CYS A 36 -17.41 23.78 0.19
N GLY A 37 -17.69 22.60 -0.35
CA GLY A 37 -18.18 22.43 -1.72
C GLY A 37 -17.12 22.60 -2.81
N HIS A 38 -15.85 22.77 -2.45
CA HIS A 38 -14.77 22.91 -3.43
C HIS A 38 -14.52 21.61 -4.18
N ALA A 39 -14.57 21.68 -5.52
CA ALA A 39 -14.18 20.62 -6.43
C ALA A 39 -12.74 20.83 -6.91
N GLN A 40 -11.96 19.76 -7.00
CA GLN A 40 -10.62 19.79 -7.60
C GLN A 40 -10.45 18.64 -8.58
N GLU A 41 -9.70 18.87 -9.65
CA GLU A 41 -9.37 17.82 -10.61
C GLU A 41 -8.28 16.89 -10.08
N ILE A 42 -8.39 15.61 -10.45
CA ILE A 42 -7.37 14.58 -10.27
C ILE A 42 -6.53 14.60 -11.55
N PRO A 43 -5.29 15.11 -11.53
CA PRO A 43 -4.48 15.15 -12.73
C PRO A 43 -4.22 13.72 -13.22
N PRO A 44 -4.42 13.42 -14.51
CA PRO A 44 -4.06 12.12 -15.05
C PRO A 44 -2.54 11.94 -14.94
N THR A 45 -2.12 10.78 -14.44
CA THR A 45 -0.71 10.40 -14.51
C THR A 45 -0.47 9.76 -15.88
N GLU A 46 0.38 10.39 -16.69
CA GLU A 46 0.89 9.83 -17.96
C GLU A 46 1.90 8.71 -17.70
N ILE A 47 2.42 8.61 -16.47
CA ILE A 47 3.31 7.54 -16.05
C ILE A 47 2.41 6.35 -15.71
N GLY A 48 2.37 5.37 -16.61
CA GLY A 48 1.73 4.09 -16.35
C GLY A 48 2.37 3.38 -15.16
N PHE A 49 1.58 2.54 -14.48
CA PHE A 49 2.14 1.60 -13.51
C PHE A 49 2.80 0.46 -14.29
N GLU A 50 4.10 0.25 -14.06
CA GLU A 50 4.82 -0.91 -14.60
C GLU A 50 4.65 -2.09 -13.65
N GLU A 51 3.95 -3.12 -14.10
CA GLU A 51 3.85 -4.37 -13.37
C GLU A 51 5.18 -5.14 -13.52
N LEU A 52 5.84 -5.41 -12.39
CA LEU A 52 7.05 -6.23 -12.36
C LEU A 52 6.67 -7.71 -12.40
N GLU A 53 7.42 -8.50 -13.17
CA GLU A 53 7.20 -9.95 -13.23
C GLU A 53 7.60 -10.61 -11.89
N LEU A 54 6.67 -11.39 -11.34
CA LEU A 54 6.79 -11.95 -9.99
C LEU A 54 8.01 -12.87 -9.84
N GLN A 55 8.22 -13.81 -10.77
CA GLN A 55 9.28 -14.81 -10.62
C GLN A 55 10.66 -14.17 -10.72
N THR A 56 10.85 -13.30 -11.71
CA THR A 56 12.07 -12.53 -11.91
C THR A 56 12.40 -11.68 -10.69
N PHE A 57 11.38 -11.09 -10.06
CA PHE A 57 11.56 -10.32 -8.83
C PHE A 57 11.96 -11.22 -7.64
N LEU A 58 11.31 -12.37 -7.47
CA LEU A 58 11.65 -13.33 -6.41
C LEU A 58 13.07 -13.88 -6.57
N ASP A 59 13.48 -14.20 -7.78
CA ASP A 59 14.83 -14.72 -8.06
C ASP A 59 15.91 -13.67 -7.77
N SER A 60 15.68 -12.42 -8.21
CA SER A 60 16.66 -11.34 -8.10
C SER A 60 16.75 -10.70 -6.71
N LEU A 61 15.62 -10.56 -6.00
CA LEU A 61 15.55 -9.80 -4.74
C LEU A 61 14.92 -10.57 -3.58
N GLY A 62 14.25 -11.69 -3.82
CA GLY A 62 13.63 -12.51 -2.76
C GLY A 62 14.63 -13.05 -1.73
N HIS A 63 15.87 -13.31 -2.17
CA HIS A 63 16.99 -13.72 -1.31
C HIS A 63 17.47 -12.62 -0.34
N HIS A 64 17.16 -11.35 -0.61
CA HIS A 64 17.49 -10.23 0.28
C HIS A 64 16.40 -9.96 1.34
N SER A 65 15.34 -10.77 1.37
CA SER A 65 14.40 -10.71 2.49
C SER A 65 15.10 -11.16 3.77
N HIS A 66 14.96 -10.37 4.85
CA HIS A 66 15.26 -10.81 6.20
C HIS A 66 14.26 -11.90 6.61
N SER A 67 14.38 -13.06 5.98
CA SER A 67 13.55 -14.22 6.27
C SER A 67 14.19 -15.04 7.38
N GLN A 68 13.37 -15.46 8.34
CA GLN A 68 13.75 -16.37 9.39
C GLN A 68 12.96 -17.66 9.18
N ALA A 69 13.67 -18.79 9.20
CA ALA A 69 13.01 -20.09 9.28
C ALA A 69 12.46 -20.25 10.72
N ILE A 70 11.14 -20.34 10.85
CA ILE A 70 10.47 -20.62 12.12
C ILE A 70 9.92 -22.05 12.12
N LEU A 71 10.05 -22.75 13.26
CA LEU A 71 9.54 -24.11 13.40
C LEU A 71 8.05 -24.06 13.75
N MET A 72 7.22 -24.62 12.87
CA MET A 72 5.76 -24.66 13.04
C MET A 72 5.28 -26.08 13.39
N LEU A 73 4.45 -26.19 14.43
CA LEU A 73 3.69 -27.40 14.75
C LEU A 73 2.27 -27.29 14.24
N GLN A 74 1.76 -28.34 13.61
CA GLN A 74 0.35 -28.44 13.27
C GLN A 74 -0.40 -29.28 14.33
N CYS A 75 -1.43 -28.69 14.94
CA CYS A 75 -2.31 -29.40 15.84
C CYS A 75 -3.22 -30.35 15.06
N LYS A 76 -3.10 -31.66 15.31
CA LYS A 76 -3.92 -32.69 14.63
C LYS A 76 -5.41 -32.67 15.04
N SER A 77 -5.75 -32.00 16.13
CA SER A 77 -7.11 -31.97 16.68
C SER A 77 -7.93 -30.79 16.16
N CYS A 78 -7.35 -29.60 16.06
CA CYS A 78 -8.03 -28.39 15.57
C CYS A 78 -7.47 -27.83 14.26
N GLY A 79 -6.39 -28.40 13.73
CA GLY A 79 -5.76 -27.97 12.48
C GLY A 79 -4.92 -26.70 12.55
N ALA A 80 -4.84 -26.04 13.72
CA ALA A 80 -4.08 -24.80 13.88
C ALA A 80 -2.56 -25.02 13.76
N ASN A 81 -1.87 -24.01 13.22
CA ASN A 81 -0.41 -23.94 13.19
C ASN A 81 0.09 -23.07 14.34
N GLN A 82 1.04 -23.58 15.12
CA GLN A 82 1.68 -22.88 16.24
C GLN A 82 3.19 -22.76 16.00
N HIS A 83 3.74 -21.57 16.26
CA HIS A 83 5.18 -21.35 16.28
C HIS A 83 5.75 -21.84 17.63
N ILE A 84 6.89 -22.54 17.60
CA ILE A 84 7.66 -22.85 18.82
C ILE A 84 8.84 -21.88 18.89
N GLU A 85 8.94 -21.12 19.97
CA GLU A 85 10.16 -20.38 20.36
C GLU A 85 11.08 -21.22 21.26
#